data_AF-A0A0G1RQR7-F1
#
_entry.id   AF-A0A0G1RQR7-F1
#
_cell.length_a   1.000
_cell.length_b   1.000
_cell.length_c   1.000
_cell.angle_alpha   90.00
_cell.angle_beta   90.00
_cell.angle_gamma   90.00
#
_symmetry.space_group_name_H-M   'P 1'
#
loop_
_entity.id
_entity.type
_entity.pdbx_description
1 polymer ?
#
loop_
_entity_poly.entity_id
_entity_poly.type
_entity_poly.pdbx_seq_one_letter_code
_entity_poly.pdbx_strand_id
1 'polypeptide(L)'
;VDFKKTDSVLEAILLEADLIKKFKSPYNTELKDDKSFNCIVITDEEFPRVLLVRQNSYSGHAVKNIFGPFPNSAHLKLALKIIRRIFQFRDTCIPYSDVLKNIRISKPCFNCQIGLCPGVCTGEITTKEYRKNIKRLVLFLSGKKTQIVKELGREMKRAAGAQEFERAGELKRQLFALKHIQDIALLKKQDSYIPRNVGVTRIEAYDLSHFGGKNIVGAMAVVENREAKPSEYRLFKLRGVKTQNEVAGLQEILRRRLKHIKWSFPQLIVVDGNEVQKKTAEKVLAEKGLNIPVVAVVKTTHHRPREKLSSAILLANSEAHRFALRFQKKVRYNVG
;
A
#
# COMPACT_ATOMS: atom_id res chain seq x y z
N VAL A 1 1.25 -19.41 -29.66
CA VAL A 1 1.60 -18.68 -28.43
C VAL A 1 0.49 -18.96 -27.44
N ASP A 2 0.67 -19.95 -26.59
CA ASP A 2 1.64 -19.93 -25.48
C ASP A 2 1.26 -18.82 -24.50
N PHE A 3 1.07 -19.20 -23.25
CA PHE A 3 0.80 -18.25 -22.19
C PHE A 3 2.01 -17.32 -21.99
N LYS A 4 1.78 -16.01 -21.81
CA LYS A 4 2.83 -15.06 -21.42
C LYS A 4 2.73 -14.79 -19.93
N LYS A 5 3.75 -15.23 -19.18
CA LYS A 5 3.82 -14.99 -17.73
C LYS A 5 4.05 -13.50 -17.46
N THR A 6 3.20 -12.91 -16.64
CA THR A 6 3.36 -11.55 -16.09
C THR A 6 3.64 -11.65 -14.61
N ASP A 7 4.27 -10.62 -14.05
CA ASP A 7 4.60 -10.69 -12.63
C ASP A 7 3.33 -10.48 -11.78
N SER A 8 2.35 -9.69 -12.24
CA SER A 8 1.09 -9.44 -11.49
C SER A 8 -0.19 -9.62 -12.29
N VAL A 9 -1.31 -9.83 -11.57
CA VAL A 9 -2.67 -9.78 -12.15
C VAL A 9 -2.92 -8.44 -12.85
N LEU A 10 -2.42 -7.35 -12.27
CA LEU A 10 -2.57 -6.04 -12.87
C LEU A 10 -1.79 -5.90 -14.19
N GLU A 11 -0.57 -6.43 -14.24
CA GLU A 11 0.23 -6.48 -15.48
C GLU A 11 -0.39 -7.41 -16.51
N ALA A 12 -1.02 -8.51 -16.09
CA ALA A 12 -1.78 -9.39 -16.99
C ALA A 12 -2.93 -8.62 -17.65
N ILE A 13 -3.70 -7.84 -16.88
CA ILE A 13 -4.81 -7.01 -17.40
C ILE A 13 -4.29 -5.95 -18.39
N LEU A 14 -3.16 -5.31 -18.10
CA LEU A 14 -2.57 -4.31 -18.99
C LEU A 14 -2.04 -4.94 -20.28
N LEU A 15 -1.37 -6.10 -20.17
CA LEU A 15 -0.87 -6.86 -21.31
C LEU A 15 -2.02 -7.36 -22.19
N GLU A 16 -3.10 -7.87 -21.59
CA GLU A 16 -4.30 -8.30 -22.29
C GLU A 16 -4.89 -7.16 -23.13
N ALA A 17 -5.05 -5.97 -22.54
CA ALA A 17 -5.55 -4.80 -23.26
C ALA A 17 -4.65 -4.38 -24.43
N ASP A 18 -3.33 -4.43 -24.25
CA ASP A 18 -2.36 -4.13 -25.31
C ASP A 18 -2.43 -5.14 -26.46
N LEU A 19 -2.56 -6.43 -26.14
CA LEU A 19 -2.72 -7.50 -27.12
C LEU A 19 -4.05 -7.38 -27.88
N ILE A 20 -5.16 -7.10 -27.21
CA ILE A 20 -6.46 -6.88 -27.86
C ILE A 20 -6.37 -5.71 -28.85
N LYS A 21 -5.75 -4.60 -28.43
CA LYS A 21 -5.56 -3.43 -29.29
C LYS A 21 -4.67 -3.74 -30.50
N LYS A 22 -3.59 -4.52 -30.30
CA LYS A 22 -2.65 -4.90 -31.35
C LYS A 22 -3.27 -5.83 -32.39
N PHE A 23 -4.00 -6.85 -31.96
CA PHE A 23 -4.48 -7.92 -32.83
C PHE A 23 -5.89 -7.69 -33.38
N LYS A 24 -6.64 -6.69 -32.88
CA LYS A 24 -7.99 -6.28 -33.35
C LYS A 24 -8.85 -7.48 -33.78
N SER A 25 -8.93 -8.52 -32.95
CA SER A 25 -9.55 -9.79 -33.35
C SER A 25 -11.00 -9.57 -33.82
N PRO A 26 -11.36 -9.98 -35.06
CA PRO A 26 -12.72 -9.82 -35.58
C PRO A 26 -13.76 -10.67 -34.83
N TYR A 27 -13.33 -11.66 -34.03
CA TYR A 27 -14.20 -12.56 -33.26
C TYR A 27 -14.54 -12.05 -31.85
N ASN A 28 -13.99 -10.91 -31.40
CA ASN A 28 -14.40 -10.27 -30.14
C ASN A 28 -15.80 -9.61 -30.22
N THR A 29 -16.52 -9.91 -31.29
CA THR A 29 -17.85 -9.40 -31.63
C THR A 29 -18.96 -10.39 -31.25
N GLU A 30 -18.64 -11.67 -30.96
CA GLU A 30 -19.62 -12.76 -30.79
C GLU A 30 -20.04 -13.06 -29.34
N LEU A 31 -19.44 -12.38 -28.35
CA LEU A 31 -19.90 -12.42 -26.95
C LEU A 31 -20.51 -11.07 -26.53
N LYS A 32 -21.29 -10.46 -27.43
CA LYS A 32 -21.99 -9.20 -27.17
C LYS A 32 -23.19 -9.41 -26.26
N ASP A 33 -22.94 -9.39 -24.97
CA ASP A 33 -23.76 -8.55 -24.10
C ASP A 33 -23.62 -7.11 -24.67
N ASP A 34 -24.70 -6.34 -24.83
CA ASP A 34 -24.77 -5.00 -25.47
C ASP A 34 -23.90 -3.88 -24.82
N LYS A 35 -22.86 -4.26 -24.08
CA LYS A 35 -22.04 -3.41 -23.22
C LYS A 35 -20.66 -3.22 -23.87
N SER A 36 -20.44 -2.01 -24.39
CA SER A 36 -19.12 -1.57 -24.86
C SER A 36 -18.04 -1.72 -23.78
N PHE A 37 -16.81 -2.05 -24.22
CA PHE A 37 -15.67 -2.23 -23.32
C PHE A 37 -15.35 -0.96 -22.54
N ASN A 38 -14.76 -1.12 -21.35
CA ASN A 38 -14.29 0.00 -20.56
C ASN A 38 -12.86 0.39 -20.96
N CYS A 39 -12.58 1.68 -20.89
CA CYS A 39 -11.27 2.28 -21.15
C CYS A 39 -10.91 3.22 -19.99
N ILE A 40 -9.61 3.35 -19.73
CA ILE A 40 -9.07 4.42 -18.90
C ILE A 40 -8.74 5.59 -19.82
N VAL A 41 -9.34 6.74 -19.57
CA VAL A 41 -9.11 7.97 -20.32
C VAL A 41 -8.37 8.97 -19.45
N ILE A 42 -7.33 9.59 -20.00
CA ILE A 42 -6.62 10.71 -19.40
C ILE A 42 -6.88 11.95 -20.25
N THR A 43 -7.50 12.97 -19.67
CA THR A 43 -7.88 14.20 -20.39
C THR A 43 -6.69 15.12 -20.66
N ASP A 44 -6.84 16.02 -21.64
CA ASP A 44 -5.85 17.04 -21.99
C ASP A 44 -6.22 18.41 -21.40
N GLU A 45 -6.26 18.48 -20.07
CA GLU A 45 -6.47 19.73 -19.33
C GLU A 45 -5.26 20.06 -18.43
N GLU A 46 -5.26 21.22 -17.78
CA GLU A 46 -4.13 21.64 -16.93
C GLU A 46 -3.77 20.59 -15.87
N PHE A 47 -4.81 20.10 -15.19
CA PHE A 47 -4.77 18.98 -14.25
C PHE A 47 -5.52 17.77 -14.82
N PRO A 48 -4.89 16.91 -15.65
CA PRO A 48 -5.54 15.78 -16.31
C PRO A 48 -6.39 14.92 -15.37
N ARG A 49 -7.65 14.68 -15.75
CA ARG A 49 -8.54 13.73 -15.08
C ARG A 49 -8.24 12.33 -15.55
N VAL A 50 -8.32 11.35 -14.65
CA VAL A 50 -8.26 9.92 -14.99
C VAL A 50 -9.66 9.35 -14.82
N LEU A 51 -10.28 8.98 -15.93
CA LEU A 51 -11.67 8.58 -16.02
C LEU A 51 -11.79 7.12 -16.45
N LEU A 52 -12.76 6.41 -15.88
CA LEU A 52 -13.18 5.09 -16.34
C LEU A 52 -14.44 5.28 -17.18
N VAL A 53 -14.34 5.12 -18.49
CA VAL A 53 -15.45 5.36 -19.44
C VAL A 53 -15.67 4.15 -20.32
N ARG A 54 -16.88 4.03 -20.87
CA ARG A 54 -17.17 3.06 -21.93
C ARG A 54 -16.70 3.62 -23.27
N GLN A 55 -16.17 2.75 -24.14
CA GLN A 55 -15.57 3.13 -25.43
C GLN A 55 -16.53 3.94 -26.33
N ASN A 56 -17.83 3.64 -26.30
CA ASN A 56 -18.84 4.29 -27.15
C ASN A 56 -19.52 5.50 -26.47
N SER A 57 -19.17 5.82 -25.23
CA SER A 57 -19.85 6.86 -24.44
C SER A 57 -19.00 8.11 -24.27
N TYR A 58 -17.89 8.24 -24.99
CA TYR A 58 -17.00 9.38 -24.85
C TYR A 58 -17.37 10.50 -25.83
N SER A 59 -18.09 11.50 -25.32
CA SER A 59 -18.34 12.77 -26.01
C SER A 59 -18.08 13.93 -25.03
N GLY A 60 -17.22 14.89 -25.41
CA GLY A 60 -17.18 16.21 -24.75
C GLY A 60 -15.90 16.65 -24.01
N HIS A 61 -14.82 15.88 -23.96
CA HIS A 61 -13.54 16.34 -23.39
C HIS A 61 -12.36 16.07 -24.34
N ALA A 62 -11.35 16.94 -24.36
CA ALA A 62 -10.11 16.68 -25.09
C ALA A 62 -9.35 15.53 -24.40
N VAL A 63 -8.96 14.51 -25.17
CA VAL A 63 -8.26 13.32 -24.66
C VAL A 63 -6.78 13.39 -24.97
N LYS A 64 -5.95 13.15 -23.96
CA LYS A 64 -4.51 12.99 -24.15
C LYS A 64 -4.12 11.52 -24.37
N ASN A 65 -4.68 10.61 -23.58
CA ASN A 65 -4.36 9.18 -23.66
C ASN A 65 -5.59 8.30 -23.40
N ILE A 66 -5.67 7.16 -24.10
CA ILE A 66 -6.68 6.12 -23.90
C ILE A 66 -5.97 4.77 -23.73
N PHE A 67 -6.32 4.06 -22.65
CA PHE A 67 -5.86 2.70 -22.38
C PHE A 67 -7.05 1.74 -22.33
N GLY A 68 -6.90 0.57 -22.94
CA GLY A 68 -7.98 -0.37 -23.19
C GLY A 68 -8.06 -0.73 -24.68
N PRO A 69 -9.14 -1.43 -25.10
CA PRO A 69 -10.29 -1.83 -24.30
C PRO A 69 -9.97 -2.89 -23.25
N PHE A 70 -10.65 -2.82 -22.10
CA PHE A 70 -10.56 -3.84 -21.06
C PHE A 70 -11.83 -4.71 -21.02
N PRO A 71 -11.70 -6.03 -21.18
CA PRO A 71 -12.85 -6.93 -21.25
C PRO A 71 -13.57 -7.07 -19.90
N ASN A 72 -12.83 -7.18 -18.79
CA ASN A 72 -13.40 -7.39 -17.47
C ASN A 72 -13.45 -6.08 -16.64
N SER A 73 -14.64 -5.50 -16.51
CA SER A 73 -14.84 -4.25 -15.77
C SER A 73 -14.59 -4.37 -14.25
N ALA A 74 -14.87 -5.53 -13.64
CA ALA A 74 -14.68 -5.75 -12.21
C ALA A 74 -13.19 -5.78 -11.85
N HIS A 75 -12.39 -6.51 -12.64
CA HIS A 75 -10.94 -6.55 -12.48
C HIS A 75 -10.31 -5.18 -12.69
N LEU A 76 -10.75 -4.43 -13.71
CA LEU A 76 -10.28 -3.08 -13.96
C LEU A 76 -10.59 -2.11 -12.81
N LYS A 77 -11.79 -2.18 -12.22
CA LYS A 77 -12.15 -1.36 -11.05
C LYS A 77 -11.26 -1.67 -9.84
N LEU A 78 -10.96 -2.95 -9.59
CA LEU A 78 -10.04 -3.35 -8.52
C LEU A 78 -8.62 -2.86 -8.78
N ALA A 79 -8.14 -3.03 -10.01
CA ALA A 79 -6.86 -2.52 -10.49
C ALA A 79 -6.73 -1.00 -10.27
N LEU A 80 -7.73 -0.22 -10.70
CA LEU A 80 -7.74 1.24 -10.54
C LEU A 80 -7.70 1.67 -9.08
N LYS A 81 -8.33 0.94 -8.15
CA LYS A 81 -8.23 1.22 -6.71
C LYS A 81 -6.79 1.09 -6.20
N ILE A 82 -6.04 0.10 -6.69
CA ILE A 82 -4.63 -0.09 -6.32
C ILE A 82 -3.77 1.00 -6.97
N ILE A 83 -3.94 1.23 -8.28
CA ILE A 83 -3.23 2.24 -9.05
C ILE A 83 -3.39 3.62 -8.40
N ARG A 84 -4.60 4.02 -8.02
CA ARG A 84 -4.88 5.34 -7.44
C ARG A 84 -4.17 5.59 -6.11
N ARG A 85 -3.88 4.54 -5.33
CA ARG A 85 -3.08 4.66 -4.10
C ARG A 85 -1.60 4.90 -4.39
N ILE A 86 -1.09 4.37 -5.51
CA ILE A 86 0.32 4.54 -5.92
C ILE A 86 0.50 5.88 -6.63
N PHE A 87 -0.37 6.16 -7.60
CA PHE A 87 -0.40 7.38 -8.39
C PHE A 87 -1.71 8.11 -8.09
N GLN A 88 -1.69 9.02 -7.11
CA GLN A 88 -2.88 9.78 -6.73
C GLN A 88 -3.32 10.70 -7.88
N PHE A 89 -4.59 10.63 -8.28
CA PHE A 89 -5.12 11.43 -9.37
C PHE A 89 -6.52 11.97 -9.05
N ARG A 90 -6.92 13.03 -9.75
CA ARG A 90 -8.30 13.52 -9.73
C ARG A 90 -9.13 12.88 -10.83
N ASP A 91 -10.42 12.85 -10.57
CA ASP A 91 -11.49 12.38 -11.45
C ASP A 91 -12.54 13.47 -11.61
N THR A 92 -13.12 13.96 -10.51
CA THR A 92 -14.27 14.88 -10.55
C THR A 92 -14.03 16.23 -9.90
N CYS A 93 -13.09 16.34 -8.95
CA CYS A 93 -12.90 17.58 -8.19
C CYS A 93 -12.45 18.75 -9.08
N ILE A 94 -12.84 19.98 -8.79
CA ILE A 94 -12.47 21.17 -9.56
C ILE A 94 -11.12 21.72 -9.04
N PRO A 95 -10.16 22.10 -9.90
CA PRO A 95 -8.88 22.67 -9.46
C PRO A 95 -9.03 23.97 -8.68
N TYR A 96 -8.12 24.21 -7.73
CA TYR A 96 -8.14 25.40 -6.87
C TYR A 96 -8.08 26.71 -7.67
N SER A 97 -7.28 26.74 -8.75
CA SER A 97 -7.20 27.89 -9.68
C SER A 97 -8.54 28.26 -10.30
N ASP A 98 -9.42 27.30 -10.53
CA ASP A 98 -10.78 27.53 -11.05
C ASP A 98 -11.78 27.84 -9.93
N VAL A 99 -11.55 27.36 -8.70
CA VAL A 99 -12.36 27.70 -7.54
C VAL A 99 -12.12 29.15 -7.08
N LEU A 100 -10.88 29.64 -7.16
CA LEU A 100 -10.54 31.03 -6.85
C LEU A 100 -11.28 32.04 -7.73
N LYS A 101 -11.58 31.67 -8.98
CA LYS A 101 -12.43 32.49 -9.88
C LYS A 101 -13.86 32.66 -9.35
N ASN A 102 -14.30 31.82 -8.42
CA ASN A 102 -15.69 31.72 -7.92
C ASN A 102 -15.85 32.04 -6.42
N ILE A 103 -14.90 32.76 -5.78
CA ILE A 103 -14.99 33.29 -4.40
C ILE A 103 -15.47 32.26 -3.36
N ARG A 104 -14.97 31.03 -3.42
CA ARG A 104 -15.21 30.02 -2.37
C ARG A 104 -13.90 29.47 -1.85
N ILE A 105 -13.78 29.37 -0.52
CA ILE A 105 -12.73 28.56 0.10
C ILE A 105 -12.99 27.11 -0.33
N SER A 106 -12.05 26.51 -1.06
CA SER A 106 -12.20 25.17 -1.57
C SER A 106 -11.99 24.15 -0.46
N LYS A 107 -13.08 23.47 -0.04
CA LYS A 107 -12.98 22.34 0.88
C LYS A 107 -12.30 21.15 0.16
N PRO A 108 -11.45 20.36 0.84
CA PRO A 108 -10.86 19.16 0.23
C PRO A 108 -11.96 18.21 -0.23
N CYS A 109 -11.84 17.71 -1.47
CA CYS A 109 -12.78 16.70 -1.97
C CYS A 109 -12.63 15.39 -1.18
N PHE A 110 -13.65 14.53 -1.22
CA PHE A 110 -13.63 13.25 -0.51
C PHE A 110 -12.35 12.45 -0.79
N ASN A 111 -11.96 12.32 -2.06
CA ASN A 111 -10.74 11.62 -2.46
C ASN A 111 -9.47 12.25 -1.87
N CYS A 112 -9.44 13.57 -1.66
CA CYS A 112 -8.33 14.25 -1.01
C CYS A 112 -8.27 13.87 0.48
N GLN A 113 -9.41 13.91 1.17
CA GLN A 113 -9.53 13.57 2.59
C GLN A 113 -9.06 12.13 2.90
N ILE A 114 -9.27 11.20 1.96
CA ILE A 114 -8.84 9.80 2.09
C ILE A 114 -7.50 9.49 1.40
N GLY A 115 -6.75 10.51 0.95
CA GLY A 115 -5.41 10.35 0.37
C GLY A 115 -5.37 9.66 -1.00
N LEU A 116 -6.43 9.77 -1.80
CA LEU A 116 -6.53 9.25 -3.18
C LEU A 116 -6.48 10.35 -4.26
N CYS A 117 -6.54 11.61 -3.86
CA CYS A 117 -6.33 12.79 -4.69
C CYS A 117 -5.27 13.67 -4.02
N PRO A 118 -4.29 14.22 -4.75
CA PRO A 118 -3.19 14.98 -4.15
C PRO A 118 -3.55 16.45 -3.86
N GLY A 119 -4.82 16.77 -3.60
CA GLY A 119 -5.22 18.14 -3.24
C GLY A 119 -5.20 19.16 -4.37
N VAL A 120 -5.48 18.74 -5.62
CA VAL A 120 -5.64 19.68 -6.76
C VAL A 120 -6.73 20.74 -6.48
N CYS A 121 -7.78 20.35 -5.76
CA CYS A 121 -8.88 21.26 -5.39
C CYS A 121 -8.51 22.22 -4.26
N THR A 122 -7.54 21.89 -3.41
CA THR A 122 -7.09 22.73 -2.28
C THR A 122 -5.82 23.52 -2.58
N GLY A 123 -5.16 23.25 -3.71
CA GLY A 123 -3.91 23.90 -4.10
C GLY A 123 -2.67 23.29 -3.43
N GLU A 124 -2.80 22.13 -2.76
CA GLU A 124 -1.69 21.44 -2.07
C GLU A 124 -0.63 20.90 -3.03
N ILE A 125 -0.99 20.64 -4.29
CA ILE A 125 -0.07 20.17 -5.33
C ILE A 125 0.01 21.17 -6.48
N THR A 126 1.24 21.40 -6.94
CA THR A 126 1.48 22.23 -8.12
C THR A 126 1.12 21.50 -9.41
N THR A 127 0.75 22.24 -10.47
CA THR A 127 0.50 21.68 -11.81
C THR A 127 1.69 20.85 -12.32
N LYS A 128 2.93 21.30 -12.05
CA LYS A 128 4.17 20.63 -12.47
C LYS A 128 4.31 19.25 -11.80
N GLU A 129 4.10 19.17 -10.50
CA GLU A 129 4.18 17.91 -9.74
C GLU A 129 3.04 16.97 -10.10
N TYR A 130 1.83 17.50 -10.26
CA TYR A 130 0.68 16.71 -10.68
C TYR A 130 0.90 16.07 -12.06
N ARG A 131 1.36 16.86 -13.04
CA ARG A 131 1.71 16.34 -14.37
C ARG A 131 2.83 15.32 -14.33
N LYS A 132 3.83 15.49 -13.45
CA LYS A 132 4.88 14.48 -13.24
C LYS A 132 4.28 13.17 -12.72
N ASN A 133 3.31 13.24 -11.80
CA ASN A 133 2.61 12.05 -11.31
C ASN A 133 1.76 11.38 -12.40
N ILE A 134 1.03 12.15 -13.21
CA ILE A 134 0.25 11.62 -14.34
C ILE A 134 1.16 11.00 -15.41
N LYS A 135 2.34 11.56 -15.68
CA LYS A 135 3.33 10.94 -16.58
C LYS A 135 3.78 9.57 -16.07
N ARG A 136 3.97 9.40 -14.76
CA ARG A 136 4.29 8.09 -14.17
C ARG A 136 3.14 7.10 -14.31
N LEU A 137 1.90 7.55 -14.11
CA LEU A 137 0.71 6.74 -14.37
C LEU A 137 0.65 6.27 -15.83
N VAL A 138 0.86 7.18 -16.79
CA VAL A 138 0.91 6.87 -18.23
C VAL A 138 1.98 5.84 -18.53
N LEU A 139 3.20 6.02 -18.00
CA LEU A 139 4.30 5.06 -18.15
C LEU A 139 3.92 3.69 -17.56
N PHE A 140 3.24 3.67 -16.41
CA PHE A 140 2.83 2.45 -15.74
C PHE A 140 1.78 1.69 -16.55
N LEU A 141 0.73 2.38 -17.01
CA LEU A 141 -0.31 1.82 -17.88
C LEU A 141 0.25 1.34 -19.23
N SER A 142 1.39 1.90 -19.66
CA SER A 142 2.13 1.47 -20.85
C SER A 142 3.13 0.33 -20.57
N GLY A 143 3.10 -0.29 -19.38
CA GLY A 143 3.96 -1.42 -19.03
C GLY A 143 5.40 -1.06 -18.62
N LYS A 144 5.77 0.22 -18.49
CA LYS A 144 7.14 0.67 -18.20
C LYS A 144 7.48 0.71 -16.70
N LYS A 145 7.03 -0.29 -15.93
CA LYS A 145 7.22 -0.37 -14.46
C LYS A 145 8.68 -0.31 -14.04
N THR A 146 9.56 -1.05 -14.73
CA THR A 146 10.99 -1.14 -14.39
C THR A 146 11.68 0.23 -14.46
N GLN A 147 11.29 1.06 -15.43
CA GLN A 147 11.77 2.43 -15.57
C GLN A 147 11.33 3.29 -14.38
N ILE A 148 10.04 3.25 -14.02
CA ILE A 148 9.49 4.03 -12.90
C ILE A 148 10.16 3.65 -11.58
N VAL A 149 10.39 2.36 -11.33
CA VAL A 149 11.08 1.86 -10.12
C VAL A 149 12.49 2.45 -10.02
N LYS A 150 13.24 2.47 -11.14
CA LYS A 150 14.59 3.06 -11.18
C LYS A 150 14.55 4.57 -10.93
N GLU A 151 13.63 5.29 -11.57
CA GLU A 151 13.47 6.73 -11.42
C GLU A 151 13.09 7.13 -9.98
N LEU A 152 12.05 6.49 -9.41
CA LEU A 152 11.62 6.71 -8.03
C LEU A 152 12.75 6.41 -7.04
N GLY A 153 13.51 5.34 -7.26
CA GLY A 153 14.64 4.99 -6.40
C GLY A 153 15.74 6.05 -6.40
N ARG A 154 16.06 6.65 -7.57
CA ARG A 154 17.02 7.75 -7.68
C ARG A 154 16.51 9.01 -6.99
N GLU A 155 15.25 9.38 -7.23
CA GLU A 155 14.63 10.56 -6.61
C GLU A 155 14.57 10.43 -5.09
N MET A 156 14.20 9.26 -4.58
CA MET A 156 14.15 8.98 -3.15
C MET A 156 15.53 9.17 -2.49
N LYS A 157 16.60 8.65 -3.14
CA LYS A 157 17.98 8.82 -2.65
C LYS A 157 18.41 10.28 -2.65
N ARG A 158 18.04 11.05 -3.69
CA ARG A 158 18.34 12.49 -3.76
C ARG A 158 17.62 13.27 -2.66
N ALA A 159 16.31 13.05 -2.49
CA ALA A 159 15.53 13.70 -1.43
C ALA A 159 16.09 13.37 -0.03
N ALA A 160 16.48 12.11 0.20
CA ALA A 160 17.13 11.71 1.45
C ALA A 160 18.50 12.38 1.67
N GLY A 161 19.29 12.55 0.60
CA GLY A 161 20.56 13.27 0.64
C GLY A 161 20.40 14.78 0.88
N ALA A 162 19.33 15.38 0.35
CA ALA A 162 18.94 16.76 0.57
C ALA A 162 18.19 17.00 1.90
N GLN A 163 18.12 15.97 2.77
CA GLN A 163 17.40 16.02 4.06
C GLN A 163 15.89 16.29 3.97
N GLU A 164 15.29 16.12 2.78
CA GLU A 164 13.84 16.18 2.55
C GLU A 164 13.16 14.86 2.96
N PHE A 165 13.15 14.57 4.26
CA PHE A 165 12.73 13.27 4.79
C PHE A 165 11.28 12.92 4.50
N GLU A 166 10.36 13.89 4.54
CA GLU A 166 8.95 13.64 4.23
C GLU A 166 8.78 13.16 2.79
N ARG A 167 9.42 13.88 1.85
CA ARG A 167 9.41 13.56 0.44
C ARG A 167 10.07 12.22 0.13
N ALA A 168 11.23 11.95 0.74
CA ALA A 168 11.90 10.65 0.62
C ALA A 168 11.01 9.52 1.15
N GLY A 169 10.29 9.77 2.25
CA GLY A 169 9.33 8.83 2.81
C GLY A 169 8.18 8.51 1.86
N GLU A 170 7.59 9.51 1.20
CA GLU A 170 6.55 9.32 0.18
C GLU A 170 7.03 8.47 -0.98
N LEU A 171 8.18 8.85 -1.57
CA LEU A 171 8.78 8.13 -2.69
C LEU A 171 9.11 6.68 -2.32
N LYS A 172 9.57 6.44 -1.09
CA LYS A 172 9.81 5.09 -0.57
C LYS A 172 8.53 4.27 -0.48
N ARG A 173 7.43 4.85 0.01
CA ARG A 173 6.12 4.17 0.09
C ARG A 173 5.58 3.85 -1.30
N GLN A 174 5.67 4.79 -2.24
CA GLN A 174 5.31 4.56 -3.65
C GLN A 174 6.15 3.43 -4.27
N LEU A 175 7.47 3.45 -4.06
CA LEU A 175 8.38 2.42 -4.55
C LEU A 175 8.05 1.04 -3.98
N PHE A 176 7.76 0.97 -2.68
CA PHE A 176 7.33 -0.26 -2.02
C PHE A 176 6.01 -0.78 -2.62
N ALA A 177 4.99 0.07 -2.71
CA ALA A 177 3.69 -0.32 -3.27
C ALA A 177 3.79 -0.79 -4.73
N LEU A 178 4.66 -0.16 -5.54
CA LEU A 178 4.89 -0.54 -6.92
C LEU A 178 5.60 -1.89 -7.06
N LYS A 179 6.52 -2.21 -6.15
CA LYS A 179 7.22 -3.50 -6.12
C LYS A 179 6.32 -4.64 -5.61
N HIS A 180 5.47 -4.37 -4.62
CA HIS A 180 4.63 -5.36 -3.93
C HIS A 180 3.17 -5.36 -4.39
N ILE A 181 2.92 -4.92 -5.62
CA ILE A 181 1.57 -4.80 -6.18
C ILE A 181 0.84 -6.15 -6.31
N GLN A 182 1.61 -7.25 -6.38
CA GLN A 182 1.15 -8.64 -6.54
C GLN A 182 0.54 -9.22 -5.28
N ASP A 183 1.27 -9.08 -4.18
CA ASP A 183 0.92 -9.64 -2.88
C ASP A 183 -0.44 -9.11 -2.40
N ILE A 184 -0.74 -7.86 -2.73
CA ILE A 184 -1.96 -7.15 -2.34
C ILE A 184 -3.24 -7.69 -2.98
N ALA A 185 -3.20 -8.08 -4.26
CA ALA A 185 -4.40 -8.45 -5.02
C ALA A 185 -4.87 -9.87 -4.68
N LEU A 186 -3.94 -10.76 -4.33
CA LEU A 186 -4.22 -12.15 -3.97
C LEU A 186 -4.80 -12.29 -2.57
N LEU A 187 -4.41 -11.40 -1.63
CA LEU A 187 -4.78 -11.53 -0.21
C LEU A 187 -6.20 -11.03 0.11
N LYS A 188 -6.82 -10.21 -0.73
CA LYS A 188 -8.19 -9.69 -0.49
C LYS A 188 -9.31 -10.69 -0.77
N LYS A 189 -9.02 -11.88 -1.31
CA LYS A 189 -10.04 -12.88 -1.64
C LYS A 189 -10.13 -14.03 -0.62
N GLN A 190 -9.23 -14.09 0.37
CA GLN A 190 -9.22 -15.16 1.38
C GLN A 190 -8.83 -14.57 2.74
N ASP A 191 -9.83 -14.29 3.58
CA ASP A 191 -9.70 -13.70 4.93
C ASP A 191 -8.95 -14.58 5.97
N SER A 192 -8.24 -15.64 5.57
CA SER A 192 -7.63 -16.58 6.52
C SER A 192 -6.50 -17.44 5.95
N TYR A 193 -6.01 -17.15 4.74
CA TYR A 193 -4.95 -17.96 4.13
C TYR A 193 -3.90 -17.08 3.48
N ILE A 194 -2.70 -17.03 4.08
CA ILE A 194 -1.48 -16.65 3.37
C ILE A 194 -0.91 -17.95 2.80
N PRO A 195 -1.01 -18.20 1.47
CA PRO A 195 -0.46 -19.40 0.87
C PRO A 195 1.00 -19.63 1.28
N ARG A 196 1.36 -20.91 1.49
CA ARG A 196 2.74 -21.35 1.79
C ARG A 196 3.80 -20.83 0.79
N ASN A 197 3.35 -20.44 -0.41
CA ASN A 197 4.15 -19.97 -1.54
C ASN A 197 4.01 -18.47 -1.84
N VAL A 198 3.37 -17.66 -0.98
CA VAL A 198 3.49 -16.20 -1.14
C VAL A 198 4.95 -15.85 -0.88
N GLY A 199 5.57 -15.13 -1.82
CA GLY A 199 6.95 -14.66 -1.76
C GLY A 199 7.20 -13.61 -0.68
N VAL A 200 6.57 -13.75 0.50
CA VAL A 200 6.81 -12.90 1.66
C VAL A 200 8.23 -13.17 2.14
N THR A 201 9.14 -12.29 1.75
CA THR A 201 10.53 -12.34 2.18
C THR A 201 10.71 -11.71 3.55
N ARG A 202 9.94 -10.66 3.91
CA ARG A 202 10.15 -9.93 5.18
C ARG A 202 8.87 -9.83 6.01
N ILE A 203 8.91 -10.39 7.21
CA ILE A 203 7.84 -10.38 8.21
C ILE A 203 8.32 -9.58 9.43
N GLU A 204 7.46 -8.68 9.92
CA GLU A 204 7.68 -7.99 11.20
C GLU A 204 6.61 -8.37 12.20
N ALA A 205 7.01 -8.84 13.38
CA ALA A 205 6.11 -9.21 14.46
C ALA A 205 6.23 -8.23 15.63
N TYR A 206 5.09 -7.88 16.23
CA TYR A 206 4.99 -6.91 17.31
C TYR A 206 4.32 -7.54 18.54
N ASP A 207 5.04 -7.50 19.67
CA ASP A 207 4.57 -7.94 21.00
C ASP A 207 4.59 -6.73 21.95
N LEU A 208 3.52 -6.53 22.70
CA LEU A 208 3.42 -5.52 23.75
C LEU A 208 3.54 -6.19 25.11
N SER A 209 4.51 -5.75 25.90
CA SER A 209 4.75 -6.32 27.22
C SER A 209 4.72 -5.25 28.32
N HIS A 210 4.02 -5.58 29.41
CA HIS A 210 3.82 -4.70 30.56
C HIS A 210 4.95 -4.89 31.57
N PHE A 211 5.64 -3.81 31.97
CA PHE A 211 6.69 -3.83 32.99
C PHE A 211 6.20 -3.15 34.27
N GLY A 212 6.10 -3.92 35.35
CA GLY A 212 6.03 -3.40 36.73
C GLY A 212 5.03 -2.26 36.96
N GLY A 213 3.88 -2.29 36.29
CA GLY A 213 2.78 -1.35 36.49
C GLY A 213 2.93 0.07 35.92
N LYS A 214 4.12 0.51 35.48
CA LYS A 214 4.34 1.92 35.03
C LYS A 214 4.90 2.11 33.61
N ASN A 215 5.64 1.15 33.05
CA ASN A 215 6.24 1.30 31.73
C ASN A 215 5.80 0.17 30.78
N ILE A 216 5.31 0.53 29.59
CA ILE A 216 4.98 -0.44 28.53
C ILE A 216 6.09 -0.40 27.49
N VAL A 217 6.56 -1.57 27.06
CA VAL A 217 7.57 -1.70 26.02
C VAL A 217 7.04 -2.59 24.90
N GLY A 218 7.13 -2.09 23.68
CA GLY A 218 6.89 -2.87 22.47
C GLY A 218 8.17 -3.52 21.97
N ALA A 219 8.12 -4.82 21.71
CA ALA A 219 9.15 -5.56 21.03
C ALA A 219 8.76 -5.75 19.56
N MET A 220 9.70 -5.48 18.66
CA MET A 220 9.60 -5.79 17.24
C MET A 220 10.67 -6.81 16.88
N ALA A 221 10.25 -7.96 16.38
CA ALA A 221 11.13 -8.97 15.78
C ALA A 221 10.96 -8.99 14.25
N VAL A 222 12.01 -9.43 13.57
CA VAL A 222 12.07 -9.48 12.11
C VAL A 222 12.46 -10.88 11.67
N VAL A 223 11.68 -11.44 10.76
CA VAL A 223 12.04 -12.65 10.03
C VAL A 223 12.20 -12.28 8.56
N GLU A 224 13.35 -12.59 7.97
CA GLU A 224 13.64 -12.36 6.57
C GLU A 224 14.13 -13.64 5.88
N ASN A 225 13.56 -13.97 4.72
CA ASN A 225 13.78 -15.21 4.00
C ASN A 225 13.60 -16.45 4.88
N ARG A 226 12.57 -16.42 5.73
CA ARG A 226 12.22 -17.47 6.72
C ARG A 226 13.22 -17.66 7.86
N GLU A 227 14.18 -16.75 8.01
CA GLU A 227 15.16 -16.76 9.10
C GLU A 227 14.98 -15.55 10.02
N ALA A 228 15.18 -15.74 11.32
CA ALA A 228 15.24 -14.64 12.27
C ALA A 228 16.39 -13.69 11.91
N LYS A 229 16.15 -12.37 11.99
CA LYS A 229 17.18 -11.33 11.81
C LYS A 229 17.32 -10.47 13.08
N PRO A 230 17.99 -10.97 14.14
CA PRO A 230 18.13 -10.27 15.42
C PRO A 230 18.72 -8.86 15.33
N SER A 231 19.61 -8.59 14.37
CA SER A 231 20.19 -7.26 14.12
C SER A 231 19.15 -6.19 13.76
N GLU A 232 17.99 -6.62 13.26
CA GLU A 232 16.87 -5.76 12.88
C GLU A 232 15.82 -5.64 14.00
N TYR A 233 16.00 -6.31 15.15
CA TYR A 233 15.04 -6.25 16.25
C TYR A 233 15.08 -4.89 16.94
N ARG A 234 13.93 -4.41 17.42
CA ARG A 234 13.81 -3.07 18.02
C ARG A 234 12.91 -3.09 19.24
N LEU A 235 13.30 -2.31 20.25
CA LEU A 235 12.48 -2.04 21.42
C LEU A 235 11.95 -0.62 21.34
N PHE A 236 10.66 -0.46 21.64
CA PHE A 236 9.97 0.81 21.68
C PHE A 236 9.50 1.05 23.10
N LYS A 237 10.19 1.97 23.80
CA LYS A 237 9.68 2.53 25.06
C LYS A 237 8.50 3.45 24.72
N LEU A 238 7.31 3.11 25.20
CA LEU A 238 6.07 3.86 24.99
C LEU A 238 6.01 5.08 25.92
N ARG A 239 5.44 6.19 25.44
CA ARG A 239 5.35 7.44 26.20
C ARG A 239 3.88 7.80 26.41
N GLY A 240 3.45 7.92 27.67
CA GLY A 240 2.11 8.43 28.00
C GLY A 240 0.94 7.46 27.79
N VAL A 241 1.20 6.18 27.52
CA VAL A 241 0.16 5.15 27.44
C VAL A 241 -0.12 4.59 28.83
N LYS A 242 -1.34 4.76 29.36
CA LYS A 242 -1.78 4.09 30.59
C LYS A 242 -1.78 2.57 30.38
N THR A 243 -1.45 1.82 31.42
CA THR A 243 -1.20 0.37 31.46
C THR A 243 -2.30 -0.55 30.92
N GLN A 244 -3.45 -0.03 30.51
CA GLN A 244 -4.58 -0.81 29.96
C GLN A 244 -4.84 -0.59 28.46
N ASN A 245 -4.03 0.22 27.75
CA ASN A 245 -4.31 0.55 26.35
C ASN A 245 -3.26 0.01 25.36
N GLU A 246 -3.25 -1.31 25.16
CA GLU A 246 -2.42 -1.98 24.15
C GLU A 246 -2.65 -1.44 22.74
N VAL A 247 -3.88 -1.06 22.42
CA VAL A 247 -4.25 -0.47 21.12
C VAL A 247 -3.48 0.83 20.88
N ALA A 248 -3.46 1.74 21.86
CA ALA A 248 -2.70 2.99 21.76
C ALA A 248 -1.19 2.73 21.68
N GLY A 249 -0.68 1.74 22.43
CA GLY A 249 0.72 1.32 22.35
C GLY A 249 1.11 0.85 20.95
N LEU A 250 0.30 -0.03 20.34
CA LEU A 250 0.54 -0.52 18.99
C LEU A 250 0.49 0.62 17.95
N GLN A 251 -0.47 1.54 18.08
CA GLN A 251 -0.54 2.72 17.20
C GLN A 251 0.74 3.57 17.29
N GLU A 252 1.23 3.84 18.49
CA GLU A 252 2.45 4.63 18.69
C GLU A 252 3.67 3.95 18.02
N ILE A 253 3.85 2.65 18.27
CA ILE A 253 4.96 1.86 17.71
C ILE A 253 4.92 1.89 16.19
N LEU A 254 3.78 1.57 15.58
CA LEU A 254 3.65 1.53 14.13
C LEU A 254 3.85 2.91 13.51
N ARG A 255 3.30 3.97 14.10
CA ARG A 255 3.51 5.35 13.62
C ARG A 255 5.00 5.73 13.66
N ARG A 256 5.72 5.40 14.72
CA ARG A 256 7.17 5.65 14.85
C ARG A 256 7.98 4.80 13.87
N ARG A 257 7.65 3.51 13.77
CA ARG A 257 8.29 2.54 12.89
C ARG A 257 8.17 2.91 11.41
N LEU A 258 6.98 3.30 10.97
CA LEU A 258 6.69 3.60 9.56
C LEU A 258 7.25 4.98 9.12
N LYS A 259 7.62 5.85 10.07
CA LYS A 259 8.40 7.07 9.79
C LYS A 259 9.87 6.76 9.47
N HIS A 260 10.39 5.59 9.82
CA HIS A 260 11.82 5.29 9.64
C HIS A 260 12.16 4.94 8.17
N ILE A 261 12.80 5.88 7.47
CA ILE A 261 13.08 5.78 6.02
C ILE A 261 14.19 4.78 5.72
N LYS A 262 15.17 4.60 6.63
CA LYS A 262 16.28 3.65 6.39
C LYS A 262 15.89 2.18 6.61
N TRP A 263 14.82 1.88 7.35
CA TRP A 263 14.43 0.50 7.64
C TRP A 263 13.49 -0.02 6.55
N SER A 264 13.81 -1.13 5.91
CA SER A 264 12.95 -1.77 4.90
C SER A 264 11.52 -1.98 5.40
N PHE A 265 10.51 -1.76 4.57
CA PHE A 265 9.13 -2.05 4.99
C PHE A 265 8.90 -3.57 5.02
N PRO A 266 8.11 -4.08 5.98
CA PRO A 266 7.69 -5.48 5.95
C PRO A 266 6.70 -5.73 4.81
N GLN A 267 6.70 -6.95 4.30
CA GLN A 267 5.67 -7.44 3.38
C GLN A 267 4.50 -8.10 4.13
N LEU A 268 4.67 -8.38 5.42
CA LEU A 268 3.63 -8.88 6.31
C LEU A 268 3.90 -8.38 7.74
N ILE A 269 2.84 -7.90 8.40
CA ILE A 269 2.89 -7.57 9.83
C ILE A 269 2.15 -8.65 10.61
N VAL A 270 2.77 -9.11 11.70
CA VAL A 270 2.18 -10.01 12.68
C VAL A 270 1.98 -9.23 13.97
N VAL A 271 0.79 -9.30 14.55
CA VAL A 271 0.48 -8.70 15.85
C VAL A 271 0.13 -9.80 16.84
N ASP A 272 0.78 -9.79 18.00
CA ASP A 272 0.47 -10.70 19.09
C ASP A 272 -0.78 -10.18 19.82
N GLY A 273 -1.97 -10.64 19.40
CA GLY A 273 -3.23 -10.05 19.85
C GLY A 273 -4.47 -10.59 19.14
N ASN A 274 -5.60 -9.92 19.38
CA ASN A 274 -6.89 -10.24 18.79
C ASN A 274 -7.20 -9.35 17.57
N GLU A 275 -8.41 -9.49 17.03
CA GLU A 275 -8.84 -8.76 15.82
C GLU A 275 -8.80 -7.23 15.99
N VAL A 276 -8.89 -6.71 17.22
CA VAL A 276 -8.79 -5.27 17.50
C VAL A 276 -7.39 -4.75 17.21
N GLN A 277 -6.33 -5.47 17.62
CA GLN A 277 -4.95 -5.11 17.30
C GLN A 277 -4.69 -5.17 15.78
N LYS A 278 -5.24 -6.18 15.09
CA LYS A 278 -5.13 -6.28 13.62
C LYS A 278 -5.75 -5.07 12.92
N LYS A 279 -7.03 -4.76 13.21
CA LYS A 279 -7.74 -3.59 12.65
C LYS A 279 -7.02 -2.28 12.96
N THR A 280 -6.41 -2.18 14.14
CA THR A 280 -5.61 -1.03 14.54
C THR A 280 -4.37 -0.86 13.66
N ALA A 281 -3.63 -1.94 13.41
CA ALA A 281 -2.47 -1.91 12.54
C ALA A 281 -2.86 -1.59 11.09
N GLU A 282 -3.94 -2.20 10.58
CA GLU A 282 -4.48 -1.91 9.25
C GLU A 282 -4.87 -0.44 9.08
N LYS A 283 -5.49 0.16 10.10
CA LYS A 283 -5.83 1.59 10.11
C LYS A 283 -4.57 2.45 10.00
N VAL A 284 -3.55 2.19 10.81
CA VAL A 284 -2.28 2.97 10.78
C VAL A 284 -1.57 2.81 9.42
N LEU A 285 -1.60 1.63 8.83
CA LEU A 285 -1.06 1.38 7.49
C LEU A 285 -1.84 2.17 6.43
N ALA A 286 -3.17 2.15 6.47
CA ALA A 286 -4.04 2.87 5.55
C ALA A 286 -3.81 4.39 5.62
N GLU A 287 -3.68 4.96 6.82
CA GLU A 287 -3.32 6.37 7.02
C GLU A 287 -1.96 6.74 6.42
N LYS A 288 -1.04 5.77 6.30
CA LYS A 288 0.25 5.95 5.62
C LYS A 288 0.22 5.60 4.14
N GLY A 289 -0.95 5.26 3.58
CA GLY A 289 -1.09 4.81 2.20
C GLY A 289 -0.40 3.47 1.92
N LEU A 290 -0.12 2.69 2.97
CA LEU A 290 0.48 1.36 2.86
C LEU A 290 -0.62 0.31 2.89
N ASN A 291 -0.44 -0.75 2.11
CA ASN A 291 -1.37 -1.86 2.03
C ASN A 291 -0.61 -3.16 2.34
N ILE A 292 0.02 -3.18 3.51
CA ILE A 292 0.75 -4.35 4.02
C ILE A 292 -0.28 -5.26 4.72
N PRO A 293 -0.34 -6.56 4.41
CA PRO A 293 -1.22 -7.48 5.12
C PRO A 293 -0.86 -7.57 6.60
N VAL A 294 -1.89 -7.80 7.43
CA VAL A 294 -1.74 -7.94 8.89
C VAL A 294 -2.38 -9.25 9.33
N VAL A 295 -1.65 -10.02 10.13
CA VAL A 295 -2.14 -11.26 10.77
C VAL A 295 -2.12 -11.08 12.28
N ALA A 296 -3.24 -11.40 12.94
CA ALA A 296 -3.30 -11.53 14.39
C ALA A 296 -3.05 -12.99 14.79
N VAL A 297 -2.15 -13.21 15.75
CA VAL A 297 -1.95 -14.53 16.35
C VAL A 297 -2.64 -14.55 17.71
N VAL A 298 -3.80 -15.20 17.78
CA VAL A 298 -4.58 -15.32 19.02
C VAL A 298 -3.98 -16.42 19.91
N LYS A 299 -3.63 -16.07 21.15
CA LYS A 299 -3.22 -17.04 22.18
C LYS A 299 -4.46 -17.83 22.64
N THR A 300 -4.55 -19.12 22.30
CA THR A 300 -5.49 -20.04 22.96
C THR A 300 -4.80 -20.74 24.14
N THR A 301 -5.57 -21.16 25.14
CA THR A 301 -5.09 -21.93 26.32
C THR A 301 -4.33 -23.21 25.96
N HIS A 302 -4.46 -23.69 24.72
CA HIS A 302 -3.75 -24.85 24.17
C HIS A 302 -2.69 -24.54 23.10
N HIS A 303 -2.23 -23.28 22.99
CA HIS A 303 -1.08 -22.90 22.14
C HIS A 303 -1.17 -23.37 20.68
N ARG A 304 -2.38 -23.46 20.10
CA ARG A 304 -2.56 -23.74 18.67
C ARG A 304 -3.27 -22.56 17.99
N PRO A 305 -2.68 -21.98 16.92
CA PRO A 305 -3.40 -21.02 16.08
C PRO A 305 -4.62 -21.72 15.47
N ARG A 306 -5.78 -21.03 15.45
CA ARG A 306 -7.03 -21.56 14.85
C ARG A 306 -6.89 -21.87 13.35
N GLU A 307 -5.87 -21.34 12.70
CA GLU A 307 -5.62 -21.44 11.26
C GLU A 307 -4.23 -22.03 10.99
N LYS A 308 -4.05 -22.74 9.87
CA LYS A 308 -2.75 -23.27 9.41
C LYS A 308 -1.84 -22.11 8.95
N LEU A 309 -1.31 -21.34 9.91
CA LEU A 309 -0.33 -20.29 9.66
C LEU A 309 1.00 -20.87 9.18
N SER A 310 1.73 -20.11 8.36
CA SER A 310 3.05 -20.51 7.91
C SER A 310 4.05 -20.56 9.08
N SER A 311 5.07 -21.42 8.97
CA SER A 311 6.12 -21.53 9.98
C SER A 311 6.86 -20.20 10.20
N ALA A 312 7.02 -19.39 9.16
CA ALA A 312 7.67 -18.08 9.26
C ALA A 312 6.86 -17.07 10.09
N ILE A 313 5.52 -17.11 10.01
CA ILE A 313 4.64 -16.26 10.84
C ILE A 313 4.77 -16.66 12.32
N LEU A 314 4.72 -17.96 12.60
CA LEU A 314 4.86 -18.49 13.95
C LEU A 314 6.24 -18.19 14.54
N LEU A 315 7.30 -18.33 13.73
CA LEU A 315 8.66 -17.96 14.11
C LEU A 315 8.73 -16.47 14.47
N ALA A 316 8.22 -15.58 13.62
CA ALA A 316 8.23 -14.14 13.86
C ALA A 316 7.52 -13.79 15.18
N ASN A 317 6.33 -14.37 15.42
CA ASN A 317 5.59 -14.14 16.66
C ASN A 317 6.38 -14.63 17.89
N SER A 318 6.93 -15.84 17.82
CA SER A 318 7.69 -16.43 18.93
C SER A 318 8.96 -15.62 19.25
N GLU A 319 9.62 -15.05 18.24
CA GLU A 319 10.81 -14.23 18.40
C GLU A 319 10.48 -12.86 19.02
N ALA A 320 9.36 -12.23 18.64
CA ALA A 320 8.91 -10.99 19.27
C ALA A 320 8.64 -11.18 20.76
N HIS A 321 7.93 -12.25 21.11
CA HIS A 321 7.65 -12.62 22.49
C HIS A 321 8.92 -12.93 23.29
N ARG A 322 9.82 -13.74 22.72
CA ARG A 322 11.11 -14.08 23.33
C ARG A 322 11.98 -12.85 23.54
N PHE A 323 11.98 -11.92 22.60
CA PHE A 323 12.74 -10.67 22.70
C PHE A 323 12.21 -9.77 23.81
N ALA A 324 10.89 -9.65 23.95
CA ALA A 324 10.25 -8.96 25.07
C ALA A 324 10.64 -9.57 26.43
N LEU A 325 10.55 -10.89 26.59
CA LEU A 325 10.92 -11.60 27.83
C LEU A 325 12.40 -11.44 28.20
N ARG A 326 13.31 -11.50 27.21
CA ARG A 326 14.75 -11.26 27.44
C ARG A 326 15.01 -9.87 27.99
N PHE A 327 14.29 -8.86 27.47
CA PHE A 327 14.40 -7.50 27.97
C PHE A 327 13.84 -7.36 29.40
N GLN A 328 12.70 -8.01 29.71
CA GLN A 328 12.16 -8.09 31.08
C GLN A 328 13.16 -8.66 32.08
N LYS A 329 13.82 -9.77 31.74
CA LYS A 329 14.85 -10.36 32.60
C LYS A 329 16.00 -9.39 32.84
N LYS A 330 16.58 -8.80 31.78
CA LYS A 330 17.69 -7.83 31.92
C LYS A 330 17.34 -6.62 32.79
N VAL A 331 16.14 -6.07 32.65
CA VAL A 331 15.70 -4.92 33.47
C VAL A 331 15.56 -5.32 34.94
N ARG A 332 15.05 -6.52 35.25
CA ARG A 332 14.95 -6.99 36.65
C ARG A 332 16.32 -7.20 37.31
N TYR A 333 17.30 -7.75 36.58
CA TYR A 333 18.64 -7.98 37.11
C TYR A 333 19.47 -6.69 37.30
N ASN A 334 19.20 -5.63 36.53
CA ASN A 334 19.92 -4.35 36.67
C ASN A 334 19.30 -3.40 37.71
N VAL A 335 18.25 -3.83 38.42
CA VAL A 335 17.57 -3.04 39.46
C VAL A 335 17.72 -3.73 40.85
N GLY A 336 18.57 -4.75 40.94
CA GLY A 336 18.90 -5.47 42.18
C GLY A 336 20.24 -5.07 42.74
#